data_AF-A0A066VEX7-F1
#
_entry.id   AF-A0A066VEX7-F1
#
_cell.length_a   1.000
_cell.length_b   1.000
_cell.length_c   1.000
_cell.angle_alpha   90.00
_cell.angle_beta   90.00
_cell.angle_gamma   90.00
#
_symmetry.space_group_name_H-M   'P 1'
#
loop_
_entity.id
_entity.type
_entity.pdbx_description
1 polymer ?
#
loop_
_entity_poly.entity_id
_entity_poly.type
_entity_poly.pdbx_seq_one_letter_code
_entity_poly.pdbx_strand_id
1 'polypeptide(L)'
;MSFRASPVSRQALANILKKRPDDIVFTTGLRTPIARVKKGLKDAYPEELLAHVLQKTRERLEKRGVDVKNAVQDICTGTVLMELGGAKSGRMAALHAGMPIESAYRSVNRQCASSLQSITDIAHSIKSGEIQCGVAAGVESMTRNYGSRAIPVDLSPTLKQSASQDARDCIMPMGETSERVAEHWNIGRQRQDQFAALSHQRASKAQKAGLFAPEIEPILVRWVEPESGTETVKTIAEDEGIRHDSSAEKLGTLKPVFRENGASTAGNSSQVSDGAVALTMARRDFAEQAGMEILGKWVGTAVKGVKPHVMGIGPAVASPILLARFGLTVNDIDLWELNEAFASQALMTIDTLKLDAERVNPKGGAIALGHPLGASGGRLVLSLLTELRRTGKDIGVATMCCGTGYGKASLIVAEQ
;
A
#
# COMPACT_ATOMS: atom_id res chain seq x y z
N MET A 1 27.00 19.34 1.05
CA MET A 1 27.21 19.89 -0.31
C MET A 1 25.90 19.76 -1.08
N SER A 2 25.33 20.86 -1.57
CA SER A 2 24.10 20.86 -2.37
C SER A 2 24.40 20.19 -3.72
N PHE A 3 23.92 18.95 -3.91
CA PHE A 3 23.92 18.31 -5.23
C PHE A 3 22.88 19.02 -6.09
N ARG A 4 23.33 19.97 -6.92
CA ARG A 4 22.46 20.63 -7.91
C ARG A 4 22.03 19.59 -8.95
N ALA A 5 20.72 19.45 -9.13
CA ALA A 5 20.15 18.58 -10.17
C ALA A 5 20.70 18.93 -11.56
N SER A 6 20.98 17.89 -12.36
CA SER A 6 21.49 18.05 -13.72
C SER A 6 20.48 18.85 -14.58
N PRO A 7 20.93 19.55 -15.63
CA PRO A 7 20.02 20.32 -16.49
C PRO A 7 18.88 19.48 -17.09
N VAL A 8 19.16 18.21 -17.41
CA VAL A 8 18.18 17.23 -17.92
C VAL A 8 17.11 16.90 -16.88
N SER A 9 17.52 16.66 -15.63
CA SER A 9 16.59 16.37 -14.52
C SER A 9 15.69 17.58 -14.22
N ARG A 10 16.22 18.81 -14.28
CA ARG A 10 15.40 20.02 -14.07
C ARG A 10 14.29 20.20 -15.11
N GLN A 11 14.58 19.95 -16.39
CA GLN A 11 13.56 20.03 -17.44
C GLN A 11 12.52 18.91 -17.30
N ALA A 12 12.96 17.69 -16.97
CA ALA A 12 12.08 16.57 -16.72
C ALA A 12 11.13 16.84 -15.55
N LEU A 13 11.67 17.36 -14.44
CA LEU A 13 10.91 17.77 -13.26
C LEU A 13 9.85 18.83 -13.62
N ALA A 14 10.24 19.91 -14.31
CA ALA A 14 9.31 20.95 -14.73
C ALA A 14 8.18 20.41 -15.63
N ASN A 15 8.51 19.46 -16.52
CA ASN A 15 7.53 18.82 -17.39
C ASN A 15 6.53 17.95 -16.62
N ILE A 16 6.98 17.25 -15.58
CA ILE A 16 6.14 16.41 -14.73
C ILE A 16 5.22 17.26 -13.85
N LEU A 17 5.72 18.37 -13.31
CA LEU A 17 4.93 19.28 -12.47
C LEU A 17 3.90 20.10 -13.25
N LYS A 18 4.07 20.26 -14.56
CA LYS A 18 3.10 20.95 -15.41
C LYS A 18 1.72 20.27 -15.37
N LYS A 19 0.68 21.01 -15.02
CA LYS A 19 -0.71 20.57 -15.04
C LYS A 19 -1.23 20.52 -16.48
N ARG A 20 -1.85 19.41 -16.88
CA ARG A 20 -2.42 19.21 -18.22
C ARG A 20 -3.84 18.67 -18.14
N PRO A 21 -4.72 19.02 -19.09
CA PRO A 21 -6.11 18.54 -19.12
C PRO A 21 -6.24 17.02 -19.14
N ASP A 22 -5.25 16.31 -19.71
CA ASP A 22 -5.18 14.85 -19.82
C ASP A 22 -4.43 14.17 -18.66
N ASP A 23 -3.98 14.94 -17.66
CA ASP A 23 -3.41 14.35 -16.44
C ASP A 23 -4.45 13.46 -15.75
N ILE A 24 -3.98 12.37 -15.13
CA ILE A 24 -4.81 11.50 -14.30
C ILE A 24 -4.63 11.93 -12.85
N VAL A 25 -5.67 12.52 -12.28
CA VAL A 25 -5.64 13.16 -10.96
C VAL A 25 -6.33 12.29 -9.92
N PHE A 26 -5.84 12.36 -8.68
CA PHE A 26 -6.53 11.85 -7.50
C PHE A 26 -7.48 12.94 -6.98
N THR A 27 -8.73 12.59 -6.70
CA THR A 27 -9.75 13.57 -6.31
C THR A 27 -10.30 13.38 -4.89
N THR A 28 -10.17 12.17 -4.37
CA THR A 28 -10.38 11.85 -2.96
C THR A 28 -9.56 10.61 -2.61
N GLY A 29 -9.25 10.45 -1.32
CA GLY A 29 -8.59 9.29 -0.79
C GLY A 29 -8.90 9.11 0.69
N LEU A 30 -9.16 7.88 1.09
CA LEU A 30 -9.39 7.51 2.50
C LEU A 30 -9.07 6.04 2.73
N ARG A 31 -8.83 5.69 3.99
CA ARG A 31 -8.63 4.32 4.45
C ARG A 31 -9.32 4.08 5.77
N THR A 32 -9.58 2.82 6.07
CA THR A 32 -9.87 2.43 7.47
C THR A 32 -8.62 2.65 8.33
N PRO A 33 -8.76 2.69 9.66
CA PRO A 33 -7.67 2.30 10.52
C PRO A 33 -7.19 0.88 10.17
N ILE A 34 -5.92 0.60 10.40
CA ILE A 34 -5.35 -0.73 10.26
C ILE A 34 -5.30 -1.38 11.63
N ALA A 35 -5.95 -2.53 11.73
CA ALA A 35 -5.94 -3.33 12.95
C ALA A 35 -5.04 -4.55 12.81
N ARG A 36 -4.57 -5.06 13.95
CA ARG A 36 -3.82 -6.31 13.98
C ARG A 36 -4.77 -7.48 13.81
N VAL A 37 -4.25 -8.58 13.28
CA VAL A 37 -5.00 -9.85 13.17
C VAL A 37 -5.64 -10.23 14.52
N LYS A 38 -6.93 -10.58 14.48
CA LYS A 38 -7.75 -10.94 15.65
C LYS A 38 -7.90 -9.83 16.70
N LYS A 39 -7.80 -8.56 16.31
CA LYS A 39 -7.97 -7.42 17.22
C LYS A 39 -9.06 -6.43 16.79
N GLY A 40 -8.74 -5.15 16.52
CA GLY A 40 -9.74 -4.09 16.34
C GLY A 40 -10.80 -4.37 15.28
N LEU A 41 -10.43 -5.06 14.20
CA LEU A 41 -11.34 -5.44 13.11
C LEU A 41 -11.66 -6.94 13.08
N LYS A 42 -11.49 -7.65 14.20
CA LYS A 42 -11.53 -9.13 14.25
C LYS A 42 -12.83 -9.77 13.74
N ASP A 43 -13.95 -9.08 13.96
CA ASP A 43 -15.28 -9.58 13.63
C ASP A 43 -15.83 -8.98 12.33
N ALA A 44 -15.13 -8.00 11.74
CA ALA A 44 -15.49 -7.39 10.48
C ALA A 44 -15.14 -8.33 9.31
N TYR A 45 -16.00 -8.38 8.30
CA TYR A 45 -15.75 -9.06 7.04
C TYR A 45 -15.02 -8.13 6.06
N PRO A 46 -14.17 -8.66 5.15
CA PRO A 46 -13.46 -7.81 4.19
C PRO A 46 -14.42 -7.01 3.30
N GLU A 47 -15.57 -7.56 2.91
CA GLU A 47 -16.62 -6.84 2.18
C GLU A 47 -17.22 -5.67 2.98
N GLU A 48 -17.30 -5.75 4.32
CA GLU A 48 -17.77 -4.64 5.16
C GLU A 48 -16.71 -3.52 5.20
N LEU A 49 -15.43 -3.88 5.31
CA LEU A 49 -14.32 -2.90 5.25
C LEU A 49 -14.29 -2.18 3.90
N LEU A 50 -14.47 -2.93 2.80
CA LEU A 50 -14.53 -2.38 1.45
C LEU A 50 -15.77 -1.51 1.26
N ALA A 51 -16.94 -1.97 1.70
CA ALA A 51 -18.18 -1.20 1.61
C ALA A 51 -18.06 0.14 2.36
N HIS A 52 -17.47 0.13 3.56
CA HIS A 52 -17.24 1.35 4.33
C HIS A 52 -16.42 2.37 3.56
N VAL A 53 -15.26 1.99 3.00
CA VAL A 53 -14.42 2.94 2.27
C VAL A 53 -15.07 3.44 0.97
N LEU A 54 -15.82 2.59 0.27
CA LEU A 54 -16.55 2.98 -0.94
C LEU A 54 -17.71 3.93 -0.61
N GLN A 55 -18.47 3.63 0.44
CA GLN A 55 -19.59 4.45 0.89
C GLN A 55 -19.09 5.85 1.27
N LYS A 56 -18.01 5.91 2.05
CA LYS A 56 -17.41 7.18 2.50
C LYS A 56 -16.79 7.95 1.35
N THR A 57 -16.27 7.25 0.34
CA THR A 57 -15.78 7.87 -0.90
C THR A 57 -16.92 8.53 -1.66
N ARG A 58 -18.03 7.82 -1.88
CA ARG A 58 -19.25 8.36 -2.49
C ARG A 58 -19.78 9.57 -1.73
N GLU A 59 -19.98 9.43 -0.42
CA GLU A 59 -20.51 10.51 0.45
C GLU A 59 -19.64 11.77 0.36
N ARG A 60 -18.31 11.64 0.34
CA ARG A 60 -17.38 12.77 0.19
C ARG A 60 -17.52 13.46 -1.17
N LEU A 61 -17.73 12.70 -2.24
CA LEU A 61 -17.93 13.25 -3.59
C LEU A 61 -19.29 13.95 -3.71
N GLU A 62 -20.37 13.31 -3.26
CA GLU A 62 -21.73 13.89 -3.29
C GLU A 62 -21.83 15.17 -2.46
N LYS A 63 -21.17 15.21 -1.30
CA LYS A 63 -21.08 16.43 -0.46
C LYS A 63 -20.41 17.59 -1.20
N ARG A 64 -19.58 17.32 -2.20
CA ARG A 64 -18.93 18.32 -3.06
C ARG A 64 -19.74 18.66 -4.32
N GLY A 65 -20.95 18.11 -4.45
CA GLY A 65 -21.83 18.34 -5.60
C GLY A 65 -21.54 17.47 -6.81
N VAL A 66 -20.68 16.44 -6.67
CA VAL A 66 -20.38 15.49 -7.76
C VAL A 66 -21.56 14.56 -7.96
N ASP A 67 -22.04 14.46 -9.20
CA ASP A 67 -23.01 13.43 -9.60
C ASP A 67 -22.32 12.07 -9.74
N VAL A 68 -22.17 11.35 -8.62
CA VAL A 68 -21.47 10.06 -8.59
C VAL A 68 -22.11 9.04 -9.52
N LYS A 69 -23.44 9.10 -9.71
CA LYS A 69 -24.18 8.19 -10.59
C LYS A 69 -23.64 8.20 -12.02
N ASN A 70 -23.37 9.40 -12.54
CA ASN A 70 -22.88 9.57 -13.89
C ASN A 70 -21.35 9.69 -13.98
N ALA A 71 -20.67 10.01 -12.87
CA ALA A 71 -19.23 10.22 -12.87
C ALA A 71 -18.41 8.93 -12.73
N VAL A 72 -18.77 8.01 -11.84
CA VAL A 72 -17.91 6.85 -11.53
C VAL A 72 -18.25 5.67 -12.45
N GLN A 73 -17.30 5.25 -13.28
CA GLN A 73 -17.56 4.23 -14.32
C GLN A 73 -16.95 2.85 -14.01
N ASP A 74 -15.83 2.78 -13.28
CA ASP A 74 -15.20 1.50 -12.90
C ASP A 74 -14.69 1.54 -11.45
N ILE A 75 -14.73 0.40 -10.79
CA ILE A 75 -14.17 0.16 -9.46
C ILE A 75 -13.22 -1.01 -9.55
N CYS A 76 -11.93 -0.75 -9.35
CA CYS A 76 -10.90 -1.78 -9.30
C CYS A 76 -10.40 -1.97 -7.88
N THR A 77 -10.60 -3.17 -7.31
CA THR A 77 -10.18 -3.47 -5.95
C THR A 77 -8.99 -4.42 -5.92
N GLY A 78 -7.90 -3.97 -5.30
CA GLY A 78 -6.77 -4.83 -4.98
C GLY A 78 -7.06 -5.73 -3.78
N THR A 79 -6.97 -7.05 -3.96
CA THR A 79 -7.06 -8.03 -2.87
C THR A 79 -6.18 -9.24 -3.16
N VAL A 80 -5.74 -9.95 -2.12
CA VAL A 80 -4.88 -11.14 -2.27
C VAL A 80 -5.58 -12.40 -1.78
N LEU A 81 -6.16 -12.38 -0.59
CA LEU A 81 -6.57 -13.60 0.11
C LEU A 81 -8.09 -13.83 0.09
N MET A 82 -8.88 -12.84 -0.32
CA MET A 82 -10.32 -13.01 -0.44
C MET A 82 -10.66 -14.20 -1.33
N GLU A 83 -11.66 -14.96 -0.91
CA GLU A 83 -12.15 -16.12 -1.66
C GLU A 83 -12.55 -15.72 -3.09
N LEU A 84 -12.17 -16.57 -4.06
CA LEU A 84 -12.35 -16.32 -5.50
C LEU A 84 -11.83 -14.95 -5.95
N GLY A 85 -10.83 -14.40 -5.26
CA GLY A 85 -10.25 -13.09 -5.53
C GLY A 85 -11.19 -11.92 -5.25
N GLY A 86 -12.28 -12.10 -4.47
CA GLY A 86 -13.18 -11.01 -4.09
C GLY A 86 -14.04 -10.44 -5.22
N ALA A 87 -14.18 -11.15 -6.35
CA ALA A 87 -14.94 -10.68 -7.49
C ALA A 87 -16.44 -10.47 -7.15
N LYS A 88 -17.08 -11.50 -6.57
CA LYS A 88 -18.50 -11.45 -6.20
C LYS A 88 -18.75 -10.62 -4.93
N SER A 89 -18.03 -10.93 -3.85
CA SER A 89 -18.19 -10.26 -2.56
C SER A 89 -17.81 -8.79 -2.63
N GLY A 90 -16.83 -8.41 -3.45
CA GLY A 90 -16.50 -7.01 -3.62
C GLY A 90 -17.48 -6.23 -4.50
N ARG A 91 -18.09 -6.86 -5.52
CA ARG A 91 -19.24 -6.25 -6.23
C ARG A 91 -20.43 -6.05 -5.28
N MET A 92 -20.71 -7.04 -4.43
CA MET A 92 -21.72 -6.93 -3.38
C MET A 92 -21.43 -5.76 -2.45
N ALA A 93 -20.17 -5.60 -1.99
CA ALA A 93 -19.74 -4.47 -1.16
C ALA A 93 -19.94 -3.11 -1.85
N ALA A 94 -19.59 -3.00 -3.14
CA ALA A 94 -19.75 -1.77 -3.90
C ALA A 94 -21.24 -1.37 -4.05
N LEU A 95 -22.11 -2.33 -4.37
CA LEU A 95 -23.55 -2.08 -4.46
C LEU A 95 -24.16 -1.78 -3.08
N HIS A 96 -23.72 -2.46 -2.02
CA HIS A 96 -24.14 -2.18 -0.64
C HIS A 96 -23.74 -0.78 -0.18
N ALA A 97 -22.54 -0.33 -0.55
CA ALA A 97 -22.07 1.05 -0.36
C ALA A 97 -22.88 2.09 -1.16
N GLY A 98 -23.79 1.63 -2.01
CA GLY A 98 -24.63 2.42 -2.89
C GLY A 98 -23.83 3.12 -3.98
N MET A 99 -22.74 2.50 -4.44
CA MET A 99 -22.13 2.84 -5.72
C MET A 99 -23.12 2.54 -6.86
N PRO A 100 -23.06 3.29 -7.97
CA PRO A 100 -24.00 3.13 -9.08
C PRO A 100 -24.00 1.70 -9.64
N ILE A 101 -25.17 1.20 -10.05
CA ILE A 101 -25.29 -0.12 -10.66
C ILE A 101 -24.54 -0.15 -12.00
N GLU A 102 -24.46 0.98 -12.69
CA GLU A 102 -23.74 1.17 -13.95
C GLU A 102 -22.22 1.21 -13.79
N SER A 103 -21.69 1.54 -12.60
CA SER A 103 -20.25 1.45 -12.34
C SER A 103 -19.83 -0.02 -12.40
N ALA A 104 -18.90 -0.38 -13.27
CA ALA A 104 -18.36 -1.73 -13.33
C ALA A 104 -17.55 -2.06 -12.05
N TYR A 105 -17.28 -3.34 -11.83
CA TYR A 105 -16.45 -3.80 -10.73
C TYR A 105 -15.53 -4.92 -11.21
N ARG A 106 -14.27 -4.86 -10.77
CA ARG A 106 -13.32 -5.96 -10.89
C ARG A 106 -12.36 -5.97 -9.72
N SER A 107 -11.78 -7.14 -9.46
CA SER A 107 -10.66 -7.28 -8.55
C SER A 107 -9.36 -7.55 -9.30
N VAL A 108 -8.23 -7.19 -8.68
CA VAL A 108 -6.90 -7.46 -9.20
C VAL A 108 -6.02 -8.04 -8.11
N ASN A 109 -5.21 -9.04 -8.48
CA ASN A 109 -4.22 -9.63 -7.59
C ASN A 109 -2.82 -9.50 -8.20
N ARG A 110 -1.99 -8.66 -7.57
CA ARG A 110 -0.53 -8.63 -7.76
C ARG A 110 0.16 -8.73 -6.40
N GLN A 111 -0.27 -9.70 -5.59
CA GLN A 111 0.25 -9.95 -4.25
C GLN A 111 0.20 -8.66 -3.41
N CYS A 112 1.24 -8.36 -2.63
CA CYS A 112 1.32 -7.16 -1.80
C CYS A 112 0.99 -5.85 -2.55
N ALA A 113 1.20 -5.79 -3.87
CA ALA A 113 0.97 -4.61 -4.68
C ALA A 113 -0.41 -4.51 -5.33
N SER A 114 -1.40 -5.31 -4.93
CA SER A 114 -2.72 -5.35 -5.59
C SER A 114 -3.41 -3.97 -5.66
N SER A 115 -3.47 -3.18 -4.59
CA SER A 115 -4.06 -1.83 -4.69
C SER A 115 -3.18 -0.80 -5.37
N LEU A 116 -1.86 -0.98 -5.37
CA LEU A 116 -1.00 -0.15 -6.23
C LEU A 116 -1.23 -0.49 -7.71
N GLN A 117 -1.59 -1.75 -8.00
CA GLN A 117 -1.99 -2.20 -9.33
C GLN A 117 -3.38 -1.67 -9.69
N SER A 118 -4.35 -1.65 -8.79
CA SER A 118 -5.66 -1.07 -9.07
C SER A 118 -5.57 0.41 -9.46
N ILE A 119 -4.73 1.19 -8.79
CA ILE A 119 -4.40 2.58 -9.17
C ILE A 119 -3.88 2.63 -10.62
N THR A 120 -2.96 1.73 -10.96
CA THR A 120 -2.38 1.69 -12.32
C THR A 120 -3.43 1.32 -13.36
N ASP A 121 -4.30 0.36 -13.06
CA ASP A 121 -5.29 -0.11 -14.02
C ASP A 121 -6.37 0.95 -14.26
N ILE A 122 -6.87 1.60 -13.20
CA ILE A 122 -7.81 2.73 -13.33
C ILE A 122 -7.16 3.88 -14.11
N ALA A 123 -5.90 4.21 -13.79
CA ALA A 123 -5.16 5.22 -14.53
C ALA A 123 -5.02 4.86 -16.02
N HIS A 124 -4.76 3.60 -16.35
CA HIS A 124 -4.66 3.14 -17.73
C HIS A 124 -6.00 3.19 -18.47
N SER A 125 -7.12 2.80 -17.85
CA SER A 125 -8.45 2.93 -18.44
C SER A 125 -8.85 4.39 -18.65
N ILE A 126 -8.44 5.31 -17.75
CA ILE A 126 -8.63 6.75 -17.97
C ILE A 126 -7.76 7.23 -19.15
N LYS A 127 -6.51 6.80 -19.19
CA LYS A 127 -5.55 7.21 -20.23
C LYS A 127 -5.93 6.71 -21.62
N SER A 128 -6.52 5.53 -21.73
CA SER A 128 -7.00 4.97 -23.00
C SER A 128 -8.31 5.60 -23.47
N GLY A 129 -8.99 6.37 -22.62
CA GLY A 129 -10.30 6.96 -22.90
C GLY A 129 -11.48 5.99 -22.71
N GLU A 130 -11.26 4.83 -22.07
CA GLU A 130 -12.32 3.88 -21.75
C GLU A 130 -13.26 4.43 -20.66
N ILE A 131 -12.69 5.14 -19.68
CA ILE A 131 -13.43 5.84 -18.62
C ILE A 131 -12.86 7.25 -18.43
N GLN A 132 -13.61 8.13 -17.78
CA GLN A 132 -13.16 9.46 -17.35
C GLN A 132 -12.89 9.51 -15.85
N CYS A 133 -13.56 8.67 -15.06
CA CYS A 133 -13.42 8.59 -13.61
C CYS A 133 -13.70 7.17 -13.09
N GLY A 134 -12.93 6.76 -12.08
CA GLY A 134 -13.05 5.46 -11.43
C GLY A 134 -12.47 5.45 -10.01
N VAL A 135 -12.72 4.37 -9.28
CA VAL A 135 -12.21 4.18 -7.92
C VAL A 135 -11.18 3.06 -7.90
N ALA A 136 -9.96 3.38 -7.47
CA ALA A 136 -8.93 2.41 -7.14
C ALA A 136 -9.00 2.10 -5.65
N ALA A 137 -9.46 0.89 -5.32
CA ALA A 137 -9.61 0.43 -3.95
C ALA A 137 -8.62 -0.70 -3.62
N GLY A 138 -8.54 -1.02 -2.33
CA GLY A 138 -7.84 -2.19 -1.82
C GLY A 138 -8.41 -2.65 -0.50
N VAL A 139 -8.44 -3.96 -0.26
CA VAL A 139 -8.93 -4.53 0.99
C VAL A 139 -8.25 -5.85 1.31
N GLU A 140 -8.01 -6.08 2.59
CA GLU A 140 -7.60 -7.39 3.09
C GLU A 140 -8.17 -7.63 4.50
N SER A 141 -8.64 -8.86 4.75
CA SER A 141 -8.87 -9.38 6.09
C SER A 141 -7.98 -10.61 6.29
N MET A 142 -6.81 -10.40 6.87
CA MET A 142 -5.93 -11.49 7.25
C MET A 142 -6.48 -12.24 8.48
N THR A 143 -7.36 -11.64 9.27
CA THR A 143 -8.07 -12.36 10.33
C THR A 143 -8.91 -13.51 9.77
N ARG A 144 -9.58 -13.29 8.63
CA ARG A 144 -10.48 -14.27 8.04
C ARG A 144 -9.83 -15.14 6.98
N ASN A 145 -8.89 -14.61 6.21
CA ASN A 145 -8.40 -15.25 4.99
C ASN A 145 -6.93 -15.65 5.02
N TYR A 146 -6.24 -15.56 6.16
CA TYR A 146 -4.79 -15.86 6.25
C TYR A 146 -4.42 -17.33 6.48
N GLY A 147 -5.39 -18.25 6.53
CA GLY A 147 -5.14 -19.67 6.81
C GLY A 147 -4.10 -20.31 5.88
N SER A 148 -4.12 -19.94 4.59
CA SER A 148 -3.18 -20.41 3.57
C SER A 148 -1.83 -19.69 3.58
N ARG A 149 -1.71 -18.58 4.31
CA ARG A 149 -0.55 -17.68 4.33
C ARG A 149 -0.08 -17.26 2.93
N ALA A 150 -1.03 -17.03 2.02
CA ALA A 150 -0.81 -16.70 0.61
C ALA A 150 -0.12 -17.82 -0.21
N ILE A 151 -0.09 -19.06 0.29
CA ILE A 151 0.41 -20.24 -0.44
C ILE A 151 -0.80 -21.08 -0.86
N PRO A 152 -0.96 -21.42 -2.15
CA PRO A 152 -2.11 -22.22 -2.58
C PRO A 152 -2.14 -23.59 -1.88
N VAL A 153 -3.33 -24.02 -1.44
CA VAL A 153 -3.52 -25.28 -0.71
C VAL A 153 -3.64 -26.49 -1.63
N ASP A 154 -4.15 -26.27 -2.84
CA ASP A 154 -4.22 -27.26 -3.92
C ASP A 154 -3.24 -26.83 -5.01
N LEU A 155 -2.19 -27.64 -5.22
CA LEU A 155 -1.07 -27.34 -6.09
C LEU A 155 -0.75 -28.54 -6.96
N SER A 156 -0.48 -28.28 -8.24
CA SER A 156 0.02 -29.29 -9.18
C SER A 156 1.29 -29.96 -8.61
N PRO A 157 1.31 -31.30 -8.45
CA PRO A 157 2.51 -32.03 -8.06
C PRO A 157 3.68 -31.77 -9.01
N THR A 158 3.39 -31.68 -10.30
CA THR A 158 4.37 -31.38 -11.36
C THR A 158 5.04 -30.03 -11.14
N LEU A 159 4.27 -28.97 -10.83
CA LEU A 159 4.85 -27.64 -10.61
C LEU A 159 5.57 -27.55 -9.26
N LYS A 160 5.04 -28.21 -8.23
CA LYS A 160 5.69 -28.29 -6.91
C LYS A 160 7.07 -28.97 -6.98
N GLN A 161 7.24 -29.93 -7.89
CA GLN A 161 8.49 -30.64 -8.17
C GLN A 161 9.13 -30.20 -9.49
N SER A 162 8.79 -29.02 -10.00
CA SER A 162 9.31 -28.50 -11.27
C SER A 162 10.84 -28.56 -11.27
N ALA A 163 11.48 -28.85 -12.41
CA ALA A 163 12.94 -28.78 -12.53
C ALA A 163 13.48 -27.34 -12.33
N SER A 164 12.65 -26.33 -12.60
CA SER A 164 12.99 -24.92 -12.38
C SER A 164 12.99 -24.58 -10.89
N GLN A 165 14.15 -24.15 -10.37
CA GLN A 165 14.25 -23.66 -8.99
C GLN A 165 13.36 -22.43 -8.76
N ASP A 166 13.31 -21.51 -9.72
CA ASP A 166 12.49 -20.30 -9.59
C ASP A 166 10.99 -20.66 -9.50
N ALA A 167 10.52 -21.68 -10.21
CA ALA A 167 9.15 -22.16 -10.09
C ALA A 167 8.84 -22.71 -8.69
N ARG A 168 9.77 -23.48 -8.11
CA ARG A 168 9.63 -24.00 -6.73
C ARG A 168 9.71 -22.89 -5.69
N ASP A 169 10.52 -21.86 -5.91
CA ASP A 169 10.68 -20.73 -5.00
C ASP A 169 9.43 -19.84 -4.92
N CYS A 170 8.52 -19.90 -5.89
CA CYS A 170 7.26 -19.15 -5.84
C CYS A 170 6.37 -19.50 -4.64
N ILE A 171 6.47 -20.71 -4.09
CA ILE A 171 5.72 -21.15 -2.90
C ILE A 171 6.53 -21.03 -1.61
N MET A 172 7.69 -20.37 -1.65
CA MET A 172 8.53 -20.12 -0.48
C MET A 172 7.81 -19.19 0.51
N PRO A 173 7.81 -19.51 1.82
CA PRO A 173 7.31 -18.60 2.83
C PRO A 173 8.02 -17.25 2.76
N MET A 174 7.27 -16.15 2.79
CA MET A 174 7.86 -14.80 2.66
C MET A 174 8.95 -14.51 3.70
N GLY A 175 8.81 -15.02 4.92
CA GLY A 175 9.83 -14.89 5.96
C GLY A 175 11.17 -15.54 5.61
N GLU A 176 11.16 -16.65 4.89
CA GLU A 176 12.39 -17.29 4.40
C GLU A 176 13.07 -16.42 3.32
N THR A 177 12.30 -15.72 2.48
CA THR A 177 12.87 -14.76 1.53
C THR A 177 13.51 -13.55 2.24
N SER A 178 12.97 -13.15 3.40
CA SER A 178 13.56 -12.10 4.25
C SER A 178 14.93 -12.52 4.79
N GLU A 179 15.05 -13.76 5.28
CA GLU A 179 16.32 -14.29 5.77
C GLU A 179 17.37 -14.35 4.66
N ARG A 180 16.98 -14.79 3.45
CA ARG A 180 17.89 -14.82 2.29
C ARG A 180 18.36 -13.44 1.88
N VAL A 181 17.50 -12.43 1.92
CA VAL A 181 17.89 -11.04 1.65
C VAL A 181 18.83 -10.52 2.75
N ALA A 182 18.54 -10.80 4.02
CA ALA A 182 19.40 -10.39 5.12
C ALA A 182 20.80 -11.02 5.02
N GLU A 183 20.88 -12.31 4.71
CA GLU A 183 22.12 -13.06 4.52
C GLU A 183 22.92 -12.55 3.32
N HIS A 184 22.29 -12.43 2.15
CA HIS A 184 23.00 -12.07 0.92
C HIS A 184 23.51 -10.61 0.92
N TRP A 185 22.79 -9.69 1.55
CA TRP A 185 23.18 -8.27 1.65
C TRP A 185 23.79 -7.88 3.00
N ASN A 186 24.12 -8.86 3.86
CA ASN A 186 24.73 -8.63 5.18
C ASN A 186 23.96 -7.64 6.08
N ILE A 187 22.63 -7.77 6.12
CA ILE A 187 21.76 -6.91 6.92
C ILE A 187 21.55 -7.56 8.28
N GLY A 188 22.45 -7.24 9.20
CA GLY A 188 22.46 -7.81 10.54
C GLY A 188 21.23 -7.48 11.38
N ARG A 189 20.95 -8.35 12.36
CA ARG A 189 19.81 -8.29 13.29
C ARG A 189 19.65 -6.92 13.97
N GLN A 190 20.72 -6.39 14.55
CA GLN A 190 20.70 -5.12 15.29
C GLN A 190 20.17 -3.97 14.43
N ARG A 191 20.57 -3.94 13.15
CA ARG A 191 20.16 -2.89 12.21
C ARG A 191 18.68 -3.02 11.82
N GLN A 192 18.19 -4.26 11.66
CA GLN A 192 16.77 -4.52 11.41
C GLN A 192 15.90 -4.05 12.58
N ASP A 193 16.34 -4.30 13.81
CA ASP A 193 15.63 -3.88 15.02
C ASP A 193 15.66 -2.36 15.23
N GLN A 194 16.78 -1.70 14.93
CA GLN A 194 16.86 -0.23 14.94
C GLN A 194 15.90 0.40 13.94
N PHE A 195 15.84 -0.14 12.72
CA PHE A 195 14.91 0.33 11.69
C PHE A 195 13.45 0.16 12.12
N ALA A 196 13.12 -0.99 12.70
CA ALA A 196 11.79 -1.27 13.23
C ALA A 196 11.40 -0.35 14.39
N ALA A 197 12.32 -0.07 15.32
CA ALA A 197 12.10 0.89 16.40
C ALA A 197 11.82 2.29 15.84
N LEU A 198 12.60 2.74 14.85
CA LEU A 198 12.40 4.03 14.20
C LEU A 198 11.02 4.12 13.51
N SER A 199 10.59 3.06 12.82
CA SER A 199 9.26 2.99 12.20
C SER A 199 8.15 3.19 13.23
N HIS A 200 8.24 2.51 14.38
CA HIS A 200 7.29 2.68 15.49
C HIS A 200 7.33 4.08 16.11
N GLN A 201 8.52 4.65 16.30
CA GLN A 201 8.68 6.00 16.87
C GLN A 201 8.07 7.07 15.94
N ARG A 202 8.31 6.97 14.64
CA ARG A 202 7.72 7.87 13.62
C ARG A 202 6.20 7.73 13.58
N ALA A 203 5.67 6.51 13.54
CA ALA A 203 4.23 6.26 13.57
C ALA A 203 3.59 6.77 14.88
N SER A 204 4.22 6.54 16.02
CA SER A 204 3.76 7.05 17.31
C SER A 204 3.71 8.57 17.33
N LYS A 205 4.74 9.25 16.81
CA LYS A 205 4.76 10.71 16.73
C LYS A 205 3.66 11.23 15.81
N ALA A 206 3.49 10.59 14.65
CA ALA A 206 2.47 10.97 13.67
C ALA A 206 1.04 10.80 14.20
N GLN A 207 0.72 9.67 14.85
CA GLN A 207 -0.60 9.44 15.44
C GLN A 207 -0.89 10.42 16.57
N LYS A 208 0.05 10.64 17.49
CA LYS A 208 -0.11 11.61 18.61
C LYS A 208 -0.29 13.04 18.11
N ALA A 209 0.30 13.39 16.98
CA ALA A 209 0.16 14.70 16.35
C ALA A 209 -1.06 14.81 15.39
N GLY A 210 -1.88 13.75 15.28
CA GLY A 210 -3.08 13.76 14.44
C GLY A 210 -2.80 13.73 12.93
N LEU A 211 -1.59 13.35 12.49
CA LEU A 211 -1.17 13.43 11.08
C LEU A 211 -1.85 12.39 10.17
N PHE A 212 -2.59 11.45 10.73
CA PHE A 212 -3.39 10.47 10.00
C PHE A 212 -4.87 10.87 9.85
N ALA A 213 -5.31 11.96 10.50
CA ALA A 213 -6.71 12.40 10.42
C ALA A 213 -7.20 12.68 8.98
N PRO A 214 -6.39 13.20 8.04
CA PRO A 214 -6.84 13.39 6.65
C PRO A 214 -7.06 12.09 5.88
N GLU A 215 -6.44 10.98 6.31
CA GLU A 215 -6.47 9.70 5.60
C GLU A 215 -7.36 8.65 6.27
N ILE A 216 -7.49 8.65 7.61
CA ILE A 216 -8.30 7.67 8.33
C ILE A 216 -9.77 8.10 8.37
N GLU A 217 -10.64 7.19 7.97
CA GLU A 217 -12.08 7.26 8.17
C GLU A 217 -12.49 6.24 9.24
N PRO A 218 -12.89 6.68 10.46
CA PRO A 218 -13.32 5.78 11.52
C PRO A 218 -14.42 4.83 11.08
N ILE A 219 -14.40 3.60 11.58
CA ILE A 219 -15.33 2.54 11.18
C ILE A 219 -16.07 1.98 12.41
N LEU A 220 -17.38 1.80 12.26
CA LEU A 220 -18.21 1.06 13.21
C LEU A 220 -18.19 -0.41 12.79
N VAL A 221 -17.74 -1.29 13.68
CA VAL A 221 -17.69 -2.73 13.41
C VAL A 221 -18.56 -3.49 14.38
N ARG A 222 -19.19 -4.54 13.87
CA ARG A 222 -19.78 -5.61 14.69
C ARG A 222 -18.70 -6.13 15.64
N TRP A 223 -19.02 -6.26 16.91
CA TRP A 223 -18.08 -6.67 17.95
C TRP A 223 -18.69 -7.76 18.82
N VAL A 224 -18.08 -8.93 18.81
CA VAL A 224 -18.48 -10.03 19.68
C VAL A 224 -17.58 -10.02 20.91
N GLU A 225 -18.17 -9.75 22.08
CA GLU A 225 -17.41 -9.71 23.33
C GLU A 225 -16.86 -11.12 23.66
N PRO A 226 -15.54 -11.26 23.90
CA PRO A 226 -14.93 -12.57 24.10
C PRO A 226 -15.50 -13.36 25.29
N GLU A 227 -15.88 -12.66 26.37
CA GLU A 227 -16.32 -13.28 27.61
C GLU A 227 -17.80 -13.69 27.57
N SER A 228 -18.67 -12.85 27.00
CA SER A 228 -20.13 -13.06 27.04
C SER A 228 -20.71 -13.59 25.73
N GLY A 229 -19.98 -13.46 24.62
CA GLY A 229 -20.51 -13.73 23.27
C GLY A 229 -21.57 -12.72 22.81
N THR A 230 -21.82 -11.66 23.59
CA THR A 230 -22.78 -10.62 23.24
C THR A 230 -22.27 -9.81 22.05
N GLU A 231 -23.16 -9.56 21.09
CA GLU A 231 -22.86 -8.71 19.95
C GLU A 231 -23.18 -7.24 20.24
N THR A 232 -22.18 -6.38 20.06
CA THR A 232 -22.27 -4.93 20.19
C THR A 232 -21.68 -4.26 18.94
N VAL A 233 -21.61 -2.93 18.93
CA VAL A 233 -20.91 -2.16 17.89
C VAL A 233 -19.77 -1.39 18.54
N LYS A 234 -18.60 -1.42 17.91
CA LYS A 234 -17.41 -0.71 18.38
C LYS A 234 -16.86 0.21 17.29
N THR A 235 -16.52 1.43 17.67
CA THR A 235 -15.80 2.35 16.78
C THR A 235 -14.30 2.06 16.84
N ILE A 236 -13.70 1.87 15.67
CA ILE A 236 -12.24 1.82 15.50
C ILE A 236 -11.84 3.08 14.74
N ALA A 237 -10.91 3.87 15.31
CA ALA A 237 -10.54 5.18 14.79
C ALA A 237 -9.02 5.40 14.65
N GLU A 238 -8.19 4.50 15.18
CA GLU A 238 -6.73 4.64 15.19
C GLU A 238 -6.04 3.35 14.74
N ASP A 239 -4.83 3.48 14.20
CA ASP A 239 -4.02 2.33 13.83
C ASP A 239 -3.54 1.59 15.09
N GLU A 240 -3.87 0.30 15.19
CA GLU A 240 -3.66 -0.50 16.41
C GLU A 240 -2.24 -1.10 16.50
N GLY A 241 -1.52 -1.11 15.37
CA GLY A 241 -0.22 -1.74 15.26
C GLY A 241 0.89 -1.03 16.05
N ILE A 242 0.71 0.25 16.36
CA ILE A 242 1.78 1.11 16.89
C ILE A 242 2.15 0.69 18.32
N ARG A 243 3.46 0.52 18.57
CA ARG A 243 4.04 0.33 19.90
C ARG A 243 4.74 1.62 20.30
N HIS A 244 4.04 2.43 21.08
CA HIS A 244 4.49 3.78 21.47
C HIS A 244 5.78 3.80 22.29
N ASP A 245 6.13 2.68 22.91
CA ASP A 245 7.29 2.48 23.78
C ASP A 245 8.36 1.56 23.16
N SER A 246 8.29 1.32 21.84
CA SER A 246 9.23 0.45 21.11
C SER A 246 10.65 1.02 21.12
N SER A 247 11.63 0.14 21.34
CA SER A 247 13.06 0.46 21.31
C SER A 247 13.86 -0.68 20.69
N ALA A 248 15.06 -0.40 20.19
CA ALA A 248 15.92 -1.41 19.59
C ALA A 248 16.31 -2.49 20.63
N GLU A 249 16.48 -2.12 21.89
CA GLU A 249 16.79 -3.02 23.00
C GLU A 249 15.64 -4.00 23.26
N LYS A 250 14.40 -3.51 23.33
CA LYS A 250 13.21 -4.37 23.49
C LYS A 250 13.07 -5.33 22.31
N LEU A 251 13.25 -4.83 21.08
CA LEU A 251 13.17 -5.64 19.87
C LEU A 251 14.29 -6.69 19.80
N GLY A 252 15.48 -6.38 20.32
CA GLY A 252 16.62 -7.30 20.43
C GLY A 252 16.33 -8.55 21.25
N THR A 253 15.38 -8.48 22.20
CA THR A 253 14.98 -9.64 23.02
C THR A 253 14.09 -10.65 22.29
N LEU A 254 13.53 -10.27 21.13
CA LEU A 254 12.61 -11.15 20.40
C LEU A 254 13.36 -12.30 19.73
N LYS A 255 12.75 -13.48 19.78
CA LYS A 255 13.27 -14.67 19.11
C LYS A 255 13.06 -14.59 17.59
N PRO A 256 14.01 -15.08 16.78
CA PRO A 256 13.80 -15.29 15.35
C PRO A 256 12.56 -16.15 15.08
N VAL A 257 11.86 -15.88 13.97
CA VAL A 257 10.58 -16.56 13.64
C VAL A 257 10.74 -17.63 12.55
N PHE A 258 11.66 -17.45 11.60
CA PHE A 258 11.72 -18.30 10.40
C PHE A 258 12.91 -19.26 10.37
N ARG A 259 14.03 -18.91 10.98
CA ARG A 259 15.24 -19.75 11.15
C ARG A 259 15.73 -19.63 12.58
N GLU A 260 16.30 -20.70 13.15
CA GLU A 260 16.82 -20.70 14.53
C GLU A 260 17.85 -19.59 14.78
N ASN A 261 18.78 -19.41 13.83
CA ASN A 261 19.79 -18.34 13.83
C ASN A 261 19.43 -17.19 12.86
N GLY A 262 18.14 -17.00 12.60
CA GLY A 262 17.65 -15.96 11.68
C GLY A 262 17.72 -14.55 12.26
N ALA A 263 17.67 -13.55 11.39
CA ALA A 263 17.61 -12.14 11.79
C ALA A 263 16.18 -11.60 11.86
N SER A 264 15.21 -12.26 11.22
CA SER A 264 13.83 -11.78 11.15
C SER A 264 13.03 -12.22 12.38
N THR A 265 12.39 -11.26 13.03
CA THR A 265 11.51 -11.45 14.18
C THR A 265 10.14 -10.85 13.92
N ALA A 266 9.17 -11.14 14.79
CA ALA A 266 7.87 -10.47 14.74
C ALA A 266 7.96 -8.95 14.94
N GLY A 267 9.03 -8.44 15.56
CA GLY A 267 9.21 -7.01 15.81
C GLY A 267 9.84 -6.24 14.67
N ASN A 268 10.57 -6.91 13.77
CA ASN A 268 11.19 -6.30 12.59
C ASN A 268 10.55 -6.76 11.26
N SER A 269 9.36 -7.35 11.35
CA SER A 269 8.50 -7.74 10.23
C SER A 269 7.20 -6.95 10.28
N SER A 270 6.55 -6.75 9.12
CA SER A 270 5.22 -6.14 9.10
C SER A 270 4.20 -6.98 9.89
N GLN A 271 3.27 -6.30 10.54
CA GLN A 271 2.21 -6.96 11.28
C GLN A 271 1.16 -7.52 10.29
N VAL A 272 0.71 -8.74 10.59
CA VAL A 272 -0.47 -9.35 9.95
C VAL A 272 -1.69 -8.51 10.35
N SER A 273 -2.40 -7.97 9.37
CA SER A 273 -3.34 -6.88 9.60
C SER A 273 -4.56 -6.91 8.70
N ASP A 274 -5.61 -6.26 9.15
CA ASP A 274 -6.85 -6.03 8.42
C ASP A 274 -6.98 -4.54 8.07
N GLY A 275 -7.55 -4.22 6.91
CA GLY A 275 -7.83 -2.85 6.52
C GLY A 275 -8.25 -2.68 5.06
N ALA A 276 -8.79 -1.50 4.75
CA ALA A 276 -9.20 -1.12 3.40
C ALA A 276 -8.81 0.33 3.05
N VAL A 277 -8.73 0.62 1.76
CA VAL A 277 -8.40 1.94 1.20
C VAL A 277 -9.19 2.17 -0.09
N ALA A 278 -9.55 3.42 -0.38
CA ALA A 278 -10.15 3.83 -1.64
C ALA A 278 -9.60 5.19 -2.07
N LEU A 279 -9.24 5.31 -3.35
CA LEU A 279 -8.85 6.56 -3.99
C LEU A 279 -9.67 6.74 -5.27
N THR A 280 -10.31 7.89 -5.44
CA THR A 280 -10.97 8.24 -6.70
C THR A 280 -9.97 8.90 -7.62
N MET A 281 -9.98 8.47 -8.89
CA MET A 281 -9.12 8.97 -9.94
C MET A 281 -9.97 9.45 -11.11
N ALA A 282 -9.57 10.53 -11.74
CA ALA A 282 -10.26 11.09 -12.90
C ALA A 282 -9.28 11.72 -13.88
N ARG A 283 -9.71 11.93 -15.14
CA ARG A 283 -9.01 12.84 -16.05
C ARG A 283 -9.17 14.27 -15.53
N ARG A 284 -8.12 15.09 -15.58
CA ARG A 284 -8.13 16.44 -14.97
C ARG A 284 -9.29 17.30 -15.45
N ASP A 285 -9.46 17.43 -16.77
CA ASP A 285 -10.53 18.26 -17.34
C ASP A 285 -11.93 17.84 -16.87
N PHE A 286 -12.18 16.53 -16.77
CA PHE A 286 -13.41 15.98 -16.25
C PHE A 286 -13.55 16.27 -14.75
N ALA A 287 -12.48 16.11 -13.97
CA ALA A 287 -12.49 16.44 -12.54
C ALA A 287 -12.83 17.91 -12.30
N GLU A 288 -12.23 18.82 -13.07
CA GLU A 288 -12.49 20.27 -13.02
C GLU A 288 -13.93 20.58 -13.41
N GLN A 289 -14.44 19.98 -14.50
CA GLN A 289 -15.84 20.15 -14.94
C GLN A 289 -16.85 19.60 -13.91
N ALA A 290 -16.53 18.49 -13.26
CA ALA A 290 -17.38 17.83 -12.28
C ALA A 290 -17.26 18.43 -10.87
N GLY A 291 -16.47 19.50 -10.68
CA GLY A 291 -16.29 20.15 -9.38
C GLY A 291 -15.51 19.31 -8.36
N MET A 292 -14.70 18.36 -8.83
CA MET A 292 -13.87 17.52 -7.97
C MET A 292 -12.63 18.29 -7.51
N GLU A 293 -12.27 18.16 -6.23
CA GLU A 293 -10.97 18.61 -5.73
C GLU A 293 -9.85 17.82 -6.41
N ILE A 294 -8.69 18.44 -6.63
CA ILE A 294 -7.50 17.76 -7.13
C ILE A 294 -6.46 17.70 -6.02
N LEU A 295 -6.18 16.49 -5.54
CA LEU A 295 -5.18 16.23 -4.49
C LEU A 295 -3.77 16.14 -5.06
N GLY A 296 -3.66 15.76 -6.33
CA GLY A 296 -2.41 15.46 -7.00
C GLY A 296 -2.65 14.58 -8.22
N LYS A 297 -1.58 14.08 -8.83
CA LYS A 297 -1.66 13.25 -10.02
C LYS A 297 -0.76 12.02 -10.00
N TRP A 298 -1.23 11.00 -10.69
CA TRP A 298 -0.45 9.82 -11.03
C TRP A 298 0.36 10.12 -12.29
N VAL A 299 1.69 9.97 -12.22
CA VAL A 299 2.58 10.23 -13.36
C VAL A 299 2.87 8.95 -14.12
N GLY A 300 3.09 7.85 -13.41
CA GLY A 300 3.37 6.56 -14.02
C GLY A 300 3.78 5.49 -13.03
N THR A 301 3.86 4.25 -13.53
CA THR A 301 4.24 3.08 -12.74
C THR A 301 5.26 2.22 -13.49
N ALA A 302 6.18 1.59 -12.77
CA ALA A 302 7.03 0.52 -13.26
C ALA A 302 6.80 -0.77 -12.48
N VAL A 303 6.92 -1.91 -13.17
CA VAL A 303 6.89 -3.24 -12.58
C VAL A 303 8.08 -4.02 -13.14
N LYS A 304 8.75 -4.80 -12.30
CA LYS A 304 9.86 -5.65 -12.73
C LYS A 304 9.88 -6.96 -11.96
N GLY A 305 10.06 -8.08 -12.67
CA GLY A 305 10.30 -9.39 -12.08
C GLY A 305 11.73 -9.53 -11.55
N VAL A 306 11.86 -10.26 -10.45
CA VAL A 306 13.10 -10.62 -9.76
C VAL A 306 13.00 -12.08 -9.31
N LYS A 307 14.09 -12.66 -8.82
CA LYS A 307 14.04 -14.06 -8.35
C LYS A 307 13.09 -14.21 -7.16
N PRO A 308 12.19 -15.22 -7.12
CA PRO A 308 11.19 -15.34 -6.06
C PRO A 308 11.79 -15.50 -4.65
N HIS A 309 12.91 -16.21 -4.50
CA HIS A 309 13.56 -16.41 -3.20
C HIS A 309 14.21 -15.16 -2.60
N VAL A 310 14.34 -14.08 -3.36
CA VAL A 310 14.79 -12.75 -2.91
C VAL A 310 13.82 -11.67 -3.35
N MET A 311 12.52 -11.99 -3.37
CA MET A 311 11.46 -11.07 -3.83
C MET A 311 11.50 -9.68 -3.18
N GLY A 312 12.05 -9.59 -1.96
CA GLY A 312 12.30 -8.35 -1.24
C GLY A 312 13.10 -7.31 -2.04
N ILE A 313 13.89 -7.71 -3.05
CA ILE A 313 14.65 -6.75 -3.86
C ILE A 313 13.84 -5.97 -4.88
N GLY A 314 12.55 -6.28 -5.04
CA GLY A 314 11.66 -5.68 -6.01
C GLY A 314 11.78 -4.14 -6.11
N PRO A 315 11.61 -3.37 -5.02
CA PRO A 315 11.70 -1.91 -5.04
C PRO A 315 13.02 -1.39 -5.63
N ALA A 316 14.15 -1.98 -5.23
CA ALA A 316 15.48 -1.59 -5.68
C ALA A 316 15.65 -1.73 -7.21
N VAL A 317 14.88 -2.61 -7.86
CA VAL A 317 14.92 -2.81 -9.31
C VAL A 317 13.82 -2.02 -10.03
N ALA A 318 12.61 -1.95 -9.46
CA ALA A 318 11.48 -1.26 -10.09
C ALA A 318 11.63 0.27 -10.08
N SER A 319 12.16 0.84 -8.99
CA SER A 319 12.29 2.30 -8.84
C SER A 319 13.25 2.93 -9.85
N PRO A 320 14.46 2.39 -10.11
CA PRO A 320 15.32 2.95 -11.16
C PRO A 320 14.68 2.93 -12.55
N ILE A 321 13.91 1.89 -12.89
CA ILE A 321 13.18 1.81 -14.17
C ILE A 321 12.14 2.91 -14.28
N LEU A 322 11.39 3.16 -13.19
CA LEU A 322 10.42 4.25 -13.12
C LEU A 322 11.11 5.60 -13.32
N LEU A 323 12.15 5.88 -12.54
CA LEU A 323 12.86 7.16 -12.56
C LEU A 323 13.49 7.43 -13.93
N ALA A 324 14.15 6.44 -14.51
CA ALA A 324 14.77 6.55 -15.84
C ALA A 324 13.72 6.88 -16.93
N ARG A 325 12.53 6.26 -16.89
CA ARG A 325 11.44 6.54 -17.84
C ARG A 325 11.03 8.01 -17.82
N PHE A 326 11.10 8.65 -16.66
CA PHE A 326 10.69 10.03 -16.45
C PHE A 326 11.87 11.00 -16.39
N GLY A 327 13.10 10.57 -16.68
CA GLY A 327 14.28 11.42 -16.66
C GLY A 327 14.65 11.95 -15.28
N LEU A 328 14.24 11.25 -14.21
CA LEU A 328 14.47 11.61 -12.82
C LEU A 328 15.61 10.78 -12.20
N THR A 329 16.14 11.30 -11.10
CA THR A 329 17.08 10.60 -10.22
C THR A 329 16.48 10.45 -8.82
N VAL A 330 17.10 9.62 -7.98
CA VAL A 330 16.67 9.44 -6.57
C VAL A 330 16.63 10.77 -5.81
N ASN A 331 17.56 11.68 -6.10
CA ASN A 331 17.65 12.97 -5.41
C ASN A 331 16.53 13.94 -5.76
N ASP A 332 15.83 13.72 -6.88
CA ASP A 332 14.71 14.53 -7.34
C ASP A 332 13.40 14.17 -6.62
N ILE A 333 13.41 13.10 -5.82
CA ILE A 333 12.23 12.62 -5.08
C ILE A 333 12.24 13.19 -3.66
N ASP A 334 11.16 13.86 -3.28
CA ASP A 334 11.04 14.52 -1.98
C ASP A 334 10.73 13.55 -0.84
N LEU A 335 9.89 12.55 -1.13
CA LEU A 335 9.44 11.53 -0.18
C LEU A 335 9.28 10.14 -0.83
N TRP A 336 9.53 9.11 -0.04
CA TRP A 336 9.39 7.71 -0.42
C TRP A 336 8.47 7.01 0.58
N GLU A 337 7.41 6.39 0.07
CA GLU A 337 6.62 5.41 0.82
C GLU A 337 7.04 4.01 0.35
N LEU A 338 7.98 3.42 1.09
CA LEU A 338 8.54 2.09 0.84
C LEU A 338 7.87 1.09 1.78
N ASN A 339 7.19 0.08 1.24
CA ASN A 339 6.57 -0.96 2.08
C ASN A 339 7.62 -1.67 2.94
N GLU A 340 7.35 -1.77 4.25
CA GLU A 340 8.23 -2.42 5.22
C GLU A 340 7.73 -3.85 5.51
N ALA A 341 7.60 -4.70 4.49
CA ALA A 341 7.19 -6.10 4.68
C ALA A 341 8.12 -6.81 5.69
N PHE A 342 9.42 -6.57 5.52
CA PHE A 342 10.48 -6.92 6.47
C PHE A 342 11.52 -5.79 6.51
N ALA A 343 12.17 -5.59 7.66
CA ALA A 343 13.24 -4.61 7.81
C ALA A 343 14.44 -4.96 6.90
N SER A 344 14.75 -6.24 6.73
CA SER A 344 15.80 -6.74 5.83
C SER A 344 15.70 -6.15 4.42
N GLN A 345 14.55 -6.33 3.75
CA GLN A 345 14.34 -5.86 2.38
C GLN A 345 14.23 -4.34 2.27
N ALA A 346 13.67 -3.69 3.30
CA ALA A 346 13.53 -2.24 3.32
C ALA A 346 14.92 -1.59 3.39
N LEU A 347 15.77 -2.05 4.31
CA LEU A 347 17.16 -1.60 4.45
C LEU A 347 17.98 -1.91 3.20
N MET A 348 17.82 -3.11 2.62
CA MET A 348 18.48 -3.49 1.37
C MET A 348 18.14 -2.49 0.25
N THR A 349 16.87 -2.09 0.14
CA THR A 349 16.41 -1.14 -0.86
C THR A 349 16.99 0.25 -0.60
N ILE A 350 16.93 0.71 0.65
CA ILE A 350 17.47 2.01 1.08
C ILE A 350 18.95 2.09 0.73
N ASP A 351 19.74 1.05 1.02
CA ASP A 351 21.17 1.01 0.74
C ASP A 351 21.48 0.99 -0.75
N THR A 352 20.79 0.12 -1.48
CA THR A 352 21.02 -0.08 -2.91
C THR A 352 20.72 1.19 -3.70
N LEU A 353 19.62 1.88 -3.35
CA LEU A 353 19.22 3.14 -3.98
C LEU A 353 19.87 4.37 -3.35
N LYS A 354 20.59 4.21 -2.24
CA LYS A 354 21.19 5.29 -1.43
C LYS A 354 20.16 6.34 -1.04
N LEU A 355 18.99 5.88 -0.57
CA LEU A 355 17.91 6.78 -0.14
C LEU A 355 18.32 7.51 1.15
N ASP A 356 17.95 8.78 1.22
CA ASP A 356 17.99 9.53 2.48
C ASP A 356 16.93 8.97 3.44
N ALA A 357 17.36 8.44 4.59
CA ALA A 357 16.51 7.79 5.58
C ALA A 357 15.42 8.72 6.13
N GLU A 358 15.63 10.04 6.12
CA GLU A 358 14.63 11.03 6.54
C GLU A 358 13.52 11.24 5.52
N ARG A 359 13.74 10.83 4.25
CA ARG A 359 12.74 10.90 3.18
C ARG A 359 11.91 9.62 3.06
N VAL A 360 12.29 8.53 3.73
CA VAL A 360 11.61 7.22 3.64
C VAL A 360 10.68 7.04 4.82
N ASN A 361 9.38 6.86 4.55
CA ASN A 361 8.33 6.58 5.55
C ASN A 361 8.38 7.57 6.73
N PRO A 362 8.25 8.89 6.50
CA PRO A 362 8.40 9.90 7.56
C PRO A 362 7.36 9.77 8.68
N LYS A 363 6.19 9.18 8.38
CA LYS A 363 5.12 8.87 9.34
C LYS A 363 5.17 7.42 9.85
N GLY A 364 6.27 6.70 9.62
CA GLY A 364 6.40 5.27 9.92
C GLY A 364 5.77 4.39 8.84
N GLY A 365 6.14 3.11 8.80
CA GLY A 365 5.71 2.19 7.75
C GLY A 365 5.04 0.93 8.28
N ALA A 366 5.03 -0.12 7.46
CA ALA A 366 4.22 -1.33 7.71
C ALA A 366 4.67 -2.18 8.91
N ILE A 367 5.90 -2.01 9.41
CA ILE A 367 6.32 -2.64 10.68
C ILE A 367 5.48 -2.08 11.84
N ALA A 368 5.22 -0.77 11.82
CA ALA A 368 4.42 -0.10 12.84
C ALA A 368 2.93 -0.11 12.55
N LEU A 369 2.54 0.22 11.32
CA LEU A 369 1.15 0.44 10.92
C LEU A 369 0.43 -0.87 10.52
N GLY A 370 1.18 -1.89 10.11
CA GLY A 370 0.63 -3.14 9.58
C GLY A 370 0.63 -3.22 8.05
N HIS A 371 0.47 -4.44 7.54
CA HIS A 371 0.49 -4.77 6.11
C HIS A 371 -0.75 -5.59 5.69
N PRO A 372 -1.95 -4.97 5.61
CA PRO A 372 -3.11 -5.61 4.99
C PRO A 372 -2.84 -5.73 3.49
N LEU A 373 -2.31 -6.88 3.05
CA LEU A 373 -1.71 -7.12 1.72
C LEU A 373 -2.38 -6.31 0.59
N GLY A 374 -3.63 -6.65 0.27
CA GLY A 374 -4.41 -6.01 -0.80
C GLY A 374 -4.58 -4.49 -0.67
N ALA A 375 -4.66 -3.94 0.54
CA ALA A 375 -4.87 -2.51 0.81
C ALA A 375 -3.58 -1.68 0.91
N SER A 376 -2.42 -2.32 1.04
CA SER A 376 -1.19 -1.61 1.42
C SER A 376 -0.67 -0.67 0.34
N GLY A 377 -0.78 -1.05 -0.94
CA GLY A 377 -0.34 -0.22 -2.06
C GLY A 377 -1.09 1.12 -2.16
N GLY A 378 -2.41 1.10 -2.01
CA GLY A 378 -3.23 2.31 -1.96
C GLY A 378 -2.97 3.13 -0.70
N ARG A 379 -2.75 2.49 0.46
CA ARG A 379 -2.35 3.18 1.70
C ARG A 379 -1.05 3.94 1.52
N LEU A 380 -0.03 3.34 0.90
CA LEU A 380 1.25 4.02 0.61
C LEU A 380 1.03 5.28 -0.23
N VAL A 381 0.24 5.19 -1.30
CA VAL A 381 -0.05 6.36 -2.16
C VAL A 381 -0.82 7.44 -1.39
N LEU A 382 -1.80 7.06 -0.56
CA LEU A 382 -2.57 8.00 0.24
C LEU A 382 -1.70 8.71 1.29
N SER A 383 -0.89 7.97 2.04
CA SER A 383 0.03 8.54 3.04
C SER A 383 1.08 9.43 2.38
N LEU A 384 1.56 9.07 1.18
CA LEU A 384 2.48 9.87 0.38
C LEU A 384 1.84 11.20 -0.06
N LEU A 385 0.65 11.14 -0.67
CA LEU A 385 -0.08 12.33 -1.13
C LEU A 385 -0.37 13.30 0.03
N THR A 386 -0.87 12.79 1.15
CA THR A 386 -1.22 13.65 2.29
C THR A 386 0.03 14.29 2.92
N GLU A 387 1.14 13.55 3.01
CA GLU A 387 2.37 14.08 3.60
C GLU A 387 3.09 15.07 2.68
N LEU A 388 3.13 14.82 1.37
CA LEU A 388 3.66 15.77 0.39
C LEU A 388 2.90 17.10 0.46
N ARG A 389 1.57 17.06 0.44
CA ARG A 389 0.71 18.24 0.62
C ARG A 389 0.99 18.94 1.95
N ARG A 390 1.00 18.20 3.06
CA ARG A 390 1.24 18.77 4.40
C ARG A 390 2.59 19.47 4.51
N THR A 391 3.60 18.99 3.78
CA THR A 391 4.98 19.50 3.85
C THR A 391 5.32 20.47 2.71
N GLY A 392 4.36 20.82 1.85
CA GLY A 392 4.60 21.71 0.70
C GLY A 392 5.60 21.13 -0.31
N LYS A 393 5.71 19.80 -0.35
CA LYS A 393 6.56 19.06 -1.29
C LYS A 393 5.71 18.51 -2.41
N ASP A 394 6.33 18.21 -3.54
CA ASP A 394 5.58 17.90 -4.76
C ASP A 394 5.74 16.44 -5.17
N ILE A 395 6.94 15.86 -5.11
CA ILE A 395 7.20 14.57 -5.78
C ILE A 395 7.49 13.45 -4.80
N GLY A 396 6.80 12.33 -5.01
CA GLY A 396 7.04 11.12 -4.24
C GLY A 396 6.99 9.82 -5.03
N VAL A 397 7.59 8.78 -4.45
CA VAL A 397 7.52 7.42 -4.97
C VAL A 397 6.91 6.49 -3.92
N ALA A 398 5.84 5.79 -4.30
CA ALA A 398 5.32 4.65 -3.54
C ALA A 398 5.87 3.36 -4.15
N THR A 399 6.54 2.52 -3.36
CA THR A 399 7.16 1.29 -3.88
C THR A 399 7.12 0.12 -2.90
N MET A 400 7.06 -1.09 -3.44
CA MET A 400 6.97 -2.30 -2.64
C MET A 400 7.47 -3.55 -3.38
N CYS A 401 7.97 -4.50 -2.59
CA CYS A 401 8.19 -5.86 -3.03
C CYS A 401 6.84 -6.58 -3.19
N CYS A 402 6.82 -7.65 -3.96
CA CYS A 402 5.66 -8.49 -4.16
C CYS A 402 6.10 -9.95 -4.01
N GLY A 403 5.31 -10.73 -3.27
CA GLY A 403 5.48 -12.19 -3.22
C GLY A 403 5.58 -12.79 -4.62
N THR A 404 6.22 -13.96 -4.74
CA THR A 404 6.53 -14.63 -6.01
C THR A 404 7.54 -13.90 -6.94
N GLY A 405 8.13 -12.78 -6.51
CA GLY A 405 9.32 -12.21 -7.18
C GLY A 405 9.05 -11.02 -8.09
N TYR A 406 8.47 -9.93 -7.56
CA TYR A 406 8.34 -8.67 -8.31
C TYR A 406 8.60 -7.44 -7.45
N GLY A 407 8.91 -6.33 -8.12
CA GLY A 407 8.84 -4.99 -7.56
C GLY A 407 7.85 -4.12 -8.34
N LYS A 408 7.18 -3.21 -7.64
CA LYS A 408 6.36 -2.17 -8.24
C LYS A 408 6.69 -0.82 -7.62
N ALA A 409 6.74 0.22 -8.45
CA ALA A 409 6.96 1.60 -8.03
C ALA A 409 6.05 2.54 -8.82
N SER A 410 5.40 3.48 -8.15
CA SER A 410 4.54 4.50 -8.75
C SER A 410 5.05 5.90 -8.41
N LEU A 411 5.12 6.77 -9.42
CA LEU A 411 5.51 8.16 -9.29
C LEU A 411 4.26 9.02 -9.14
N ILE A 412 4.20 9.76 -8.04
CA ILE A 412 3.06 10.58 -7.64
C ILE A 412 3.52 12.03 -7.50
N VAL A 413 2.68 12.96 -7.94
CA VAL A 413 2.86 14.40 -7.69
C VAL A 413 1.70 14.88 -6.83
N ALA A 414 1.98 15.50 -5.69
CA ALA A 414 0.99 16.24 -4.94
C ALA A 414 0.74 17.60 -5.62
N GLU A 415 -0.51 18.04 -5.59
CA GLU A 415 -0.85 19.43 -5.89
C GLU A 415 -1.24 20.10 -4.59
N GLN A 416 -0.90 21.37 -4.41
CA GLN A 416 -1.18 22.12 -3.19
C GLN A 416 -2.57 22.76 -3.26
#